data_AF-A0A655E571-F1
#
_entry.id   AF-A0A655E571-F1
#
_cell.length_a   1.000
_cell.length_b   1.000
_cell.length_c   1.000
_cell.angle_alpha   90.00
_cell.angle_beta   90.00
_cell.angle_gamma   90.00
#
_symmetry.space_group_name_H-M   'P 1'
#
loop_
_entity.id
_entity.type
_entity.pdbx_description
1 polymer ?
#
loop_
_entity_poly.entity_id
_entity_poly.type
_entity_poly.pdbx_seq_one_letter_code
_entity_poly.pdbx_strand_id
1 'polypeptide(L)'
;MIAVAVHAYLADITSSNYLALDACSYRGLTDHLAEHDVTGGATYDALVGFTAKAAGAKLLTRDLRAVETYERLRVEVELVT
;
A
#
# COMPACT_ATOMS: atom_id res chain seq x y z
N MET A 1 26.06 -3.65 12.24
CA MET A 1 26.31 -2.27 11.76
C MET A 1 25.29 -1.82 10.72
N ILE A 2 25.08 -2.52 9.60
CA ILE A 2 24.13 -2.11 8.56
C ILE A 2 22.66 -2.05 9.06
N ALA A 3 22.19 -3.08 9.76
CA ALA A 3 20.82 -3.12 10.27
C ALA A 3 20.49 -1.96 11.24
N VAL A 4 21.48 -1.53 12.04
CA VAL A 4 21.33 -0.40 12.98
C VAL A 4 21.22 0.93 12.23
N ALA A 5 22.01 1.12 11.17
CA ALA A 5 21.93 2.30 10.33
C ALA A 5 20.60 2.37 9.54
N VAL A 6 20.13 1.24 9.01
CA VAL A 6 18.82 1.15 8.34
C VAL A 6 17.70 1.48 9.31
N HIS A 7 17.73 0.92 10.53
CA HIS A 7 16.72 1.22 11.54
C HIS A 7 16.69 2.71 11.91
N ALA A 8 17.86 3.32 12.17
CA ALA A 8 17.95 4.75 12.50
C ALA A 8 17.42 5.65 11.38
N TYR A 9 17.77 5.34 10.12
CA TYR A 9 17.27 6.07 8.97
C TYR A 9 15.75 5.95 8.84
N LEU A 10 15.20 4.73 8.90
CA LEU A 10 13.76 4.52 8.80
C LEU A 10 13.00 5.23 9.92
N ALA A 11 13.49 5.14 11.16
CA ALA A 11 12.88 5.82 12.31
C ALA A 11 12.87 7.35 12.15
N ASP A 12 13.90 7.93 11.54
CA ASP A 12 14.00 9.38 11.28
C ASP A 12 13.03 9.86 10.19
N ILE A 13 12.86 9.07 9.12
CA ILE A 13 12.01 9.47 7.98
C ILE A 13 10.54 9.07 8.14
N THR A 14 10.20 8.12 9.02
CA THR A 14 8.81 7.70 9.21
C THR A 14 8.10 8.56 10.25
N SER A 15 6.96 9.14 9.85
CA SER A 15 6.03 9.80 10.77
C SER A 15 5.39 8.78 11.73
N SER A 16 5.08 9.21 12.96
CA SER A 16 4.26 8.44 13.90
C SER A 16 2.84 8.15 13.39
N ASN A 17 2.41 8.84 12.33
CA ASN A 17 1.09 8.68 11.70
C ASN A 17 1.10 7.55 10.68
N TYR A 18 1.30 6.33 11.14
CA TYR A 18 1.13 5.15 10.29
C TYR A 18 -0.33 5.04 9.83
N LEU A 19 -0.52 4.87 8.53
CA LEU A 19 -1.83 4.53 7.99
C LEU A 19 -2.12 3.06 8.29
N ALA A 20 -3.20 2.80 9.01
CA ALA A 20 -3.66 1.46 9.31
C ALA A 20 -5.05 1.27 8.71
N LEU A 21 -5.26 0.12 8.07
CA LEU A 21 -6.58 -0.27 7.60
C LEU A 21 -7.38 -0.83 8.79
N ASP A 22 -8.57 -0.28 9.03
CA ASP A 22 -9.43 -0.80 10.08
C ASP A 22 -9.98 -2.19 9.71
N ALA A 23 -10.45 -2.94 10.72
CA ALA A 23 -10.90 -4.30 10.53
C ALA A 23 -12.13 -4.46 9.61
N CYS A 24 -12.98 -3.44 9.49
CA CYS A 24 -14.12 -3.46 8.57
C CYS A 24 -13.63 -3.33 7.13
N SER A 25 -12.78 -2.34 6.89
CA SER A 25 -12.19 -2.12 5.57
C SER A 25 -11.29 -3.27 5.12
N TYR A 26 -10.60 -3.93 6.05
CA TYR A 26 -9.82 -5.15 5.76
C TYR A 26 -10.71 -6.31 5.29
N ARG A 27 -11.92 -6.47 5.83
CA ARG A 27 -12.87 -7.47 5.33
C ARG A 27 -13.38 -7.11 3.93
N GLY A 28 -13.68 -5.84 3.67
CA GLY A 28 -14.06 -5.40 2.33
C GLY A 28 -12.97 -5.63 1.28
N LEU A 29 -11.69 -5.58 1.68
CA LEU A 29 -10.57 -5.87 0.80
C LEU A 29 -10.62 -7.31 0.24
N THR A 30 -10.98 -8.31 1.05
CA THR A 30 -11.03 -9.70 0.55
C THR A 30 -12.06 -9.89 -0.55
N ASP A 31 -13.18 -9.18 -0.47
CA ASP A 31 -14.22 -9.19 -1.51
C ASP A 31 -13.69 -8.52 -2.79
N HIS A 32 -13.05 -7.36 -2.67
CA HIS A 32 -12.46 -6.66 -3.82
C HIS A 32 -11.35 -7.45 -4.51
N LEU A 33 -10.51 -8.16 -3.76
CA LEU A 33 -9.46 -9.01 -4.32
C LEU A 33 -10.05 -10.11 -5.20
N ALA A 34 -11.13 -10.74 -4.73
CA ALA A 34 -11.84 -11.76 -5.49
C ALA A 34 -12.54 -11.18 -6.73
N GLU A 35 -13.18 -10.01 -6.61
CA GLU A 35 -13.84 -9.33 -7.72
C GLU A 35 -12.89 -8.94 -8.86
N HIS A 36 -11.63 -8.63 -8.55
CA HIS A 36 -10.66 -8.09 -9.51
C HIS A 36 -9.57 -9.10 -9.91
N ASP A 37 -9.75 -10.38 -9.56
CA ASP A 37 -8.81 -11.49 -9.81
C ASP A 37 -7.38 -11.17 -9.35
N VAL A 38 -7.25 -10.52 -8.19
CA VAL A 38 -5.95 -10.15 -7.61
C VAL A 38 -5.47 -11.29 -6.73
N THR A 39 -4.33 -11.87 -7.09
CA THR A 39 -3.75 -13.02 -6.39
C THR A 39 -2.23 -12.91 -6.24
N GLY A 40 -1.64 -13.77 -5.41
CA GLY A 40 -0.18 -13.84 -5.23
C GLY A 40 0.40 -12.53 -4.69
N GLY A 41 1.55 -12.09 -5.25
CA GLY A 41 2.26 -10.90 -4.80
C GLY A 41 1.43 -9.60 -4.89
N ALA A 42 0.53 -9.50 -5.87
CA ALA A 42 -0.34 -8.35 -6.06
C ALA A 42 -1.34 -8.15 -4.90
N THR A 43 -1.59 -9.18 -4.10
CA THR A 43 -2.41 -9.09 -2.88
C THR A 43 -1.84 -8.08 -1.89
N TYR A 44 -0.50 -8.02 -1.77
CA TYR A 44 0.14 -7.11 -0.82
C TYR A 44 0.13 -5.67 -1.35
N ASP A 45 0.34 -5.49 -2.65
CA ASP A 45 0.15 -4.19 -3.30
C ASP A 45 -1.29 -3.70 -3.09
N ALA A 46 -2.28 -4.57 -3.30
CA ALA A 46 -3.67 -4.26 -3.05
C ALA A 46 -3.94 -3.82 -1.60
N LEU A 47 -3.36 -4.49 -0.60
CA LEU A 47 -3.48 -4.09 0.80
C LEU A 47 -2.91 -2.69 1.05
N VAL A 48 -1.72 -2.40 0.53
CA VAL A 48 -1.08 -1.08 0.66
C VAL A 48 -1.92 0.01 -0.02
N GLY A 49 -2.36 -0.25 -1.25
CA GLY A 49 -3.20 0.68 -2.01
C GLY A 49 -4.55 0.94 -1.35
N PHE A 50 -5.20 -0.11 -0.85
CA PHE A 50 -6.49 0.01 -0.17
C PHE A 50 -6.36 0.75 1.17
N THR A 51 -5.24 0.58 1.88
CA THR A 51 -4.91 1.36 3.09
C THR A 51 -4.76 2.85 2.77
N ALA A 52 -4.00 3.19 1.73
CA ALA A 52 -3.85 4.59 1.30
C ALA A 52 -5.21 5.20 0.91
N LYS A 53 -6.01 4.45 0.13
CA LYS A 53 -7.35 4.85 -0.29
C LYS A 53 -8.30 5.08 0.90
N ALA A 54 -8.33 4.16 1.86
CA ALA A 54 -9.16 4.28 3.06
C ALA A 54 -8.76 5.50 3.92
N ALA A 55 -7.48 5.85 3.93
CA ALA A 55 -6.96 7.03 4.60
C ALA A 55 -7.11 8.35 3.80
N GLY A 56 -7.60 8.30 2.56
CA GLY A 56 -7.65 9.46 1.66
C GLY A 56 -6.27 10.00 1.29
N ALA A 57 -5.26 9.13 1.27
CA ALA A 57 -3.88 9.50 0.96
C ALA A 57 -3.50 9.11 -0.47
N LYS A 58 -2.68 9.95 -1.11
CA LYS A 58 -2.03 9.63 -2.38
C LYS A 58 -0.89 8.63 -2.16
N LEU A 59 -0.91 7.52 -2.87
CA LEU A 59 0.15 6.52 -2.81
C LEU A 59 1.30 6.88 -3.77
N LEU A 60 2.52 6.96 -3.25
CA LEU A 60 3.72 7.10 -4.07
C LEU A 60 4.38 5.73 -4.23
N THR A 61 4.66 5.30 -5.46
CA THR A 61 5.33 4.02 -5.74
C THR A 61 6.51 4.21 -6.69
N ARG A 62 7.56 3.40 -6.51
CA ARG A 62 8.62 3.21 -7.53
C ARG A 62 8.47 1.90 -8.30
N ASP A 63 7.54 1.05 -7.88
CA ASP A 63 7.28 -0.23 -8.54
C ASP A 63 6.24 -0.05 -9.64
N LEU A 64 6.72 -0.02 -10.89
CA LEU A 64 5.88 0.04 -12.08
C LEU A 64 4.93 -1.16 -12.19
N ARG A 65 5.32 -2.34 -11.70
CA ARG A 65 4.50 -3.55 -11.80
C ARG A 65 3.26 -3.48 -10.91
N ALA A 66 3.37 -2.77 -9.79
CA ALA A 66 2.27 -2.61 -8.84
C ALA A 66 1.23 -1.56 -9.28
N VAL A 67 1.59 -0.67 -10.21
CA VAL A 67 0.69 0.40 -10.72
C VAL A 67 -0.62 -0.17 -11.22
N GLU A 68 -0.58 -1.28 -11.97
CA GLU A 68 -1.78 -1.92 -12.49
C GLU A 68 -2.75 -2.35 -11.36
N THR A 69 -2.22 -2.90 -10.26
CA THR A 69 -3.02 -3.28 -9.09
C THR A 69 -3.69 -2.06 -8.45
N TYR A 70 -2.95 -0.96 -8.30
CA TYR A 70 -3.48 0.28 -7.71
C TYR A 70 -4.58 0.91 -8.56
N GLU A 71 -4.40 0.93 -9.89
CA GLU A 71 -5.39 1.45 -10.84
C GLU A 71 -6.68 0.62 -10.82
N ARG A 72 -6.57 -0.73 -10.84
CA ARG A 72 -7.72 -1.64 -10.72
C ARG A 72 -8.56 -1.35 -9.47
N LEU A 73 -7.90 -1.05 -8.35
CA LEU A 73 -8.55 -0.74 -7.08
C LEU A 73 -8.97 0.73 -6.93
N ARG A 74 -8.78 1.55 -7.98
CA ARG A 74 -9.07 2.99 -8.00
C ARG A 74 -8.38 3.72 -6.84
N VAL A 75 -7.13 3.38 -6.61
CA VAL A 75 -6.25 4.07 -5.65
C VAL A 75 -5.69 5.29 -6.35
N GLU A 76 -5.64 6.44 -5.66
CA GLU A 76 -4.91 7.59 -6.16
C GLU A 76 -3.40 7.31 -6.03
N VAL A 77 -2.72 7.10 -7.16
CA VAL A 77 -1.32 6.68 -7.19
C VAL A 77 -0.47 7.59 -8.09
N GLU A 78 0.78 7.78 -7.70
CA GLU A 78 1.82 8.41 -8.51
C GLU A 78 3.07 7.53 -8.55
N LEU A 79 3.56 7.29 -9.77
CA LEU A 79 4.85 6.66 -10.01
C LEU A 79 5.96 7.71 -9.87
N VAL A 80 6.85 7.53 -8.89
CA VAL A 80 7.98 8.43 -8.66
C VAL A 80 9.26 7.86 -9.27
N THR A 81 10.02 8.71 -9.96
CA THR A 81 11.28 8.36 -10.65
C THR A 81 12.52 8.75 -9.86
#